data_AF-F9YPR1-F1
#
_entry.id   AF-F9YPR1-F1
#
_cell.length_a   1.000
_cell.length_b   1.000
_cell.length_c   1.000
_cell.angle_alpha   90.00
_cell.angle_beta   90.00
_cell.angle_gamma   90.00
#
_symmetry.space_group_name_H-M   'P 1'
#
loop_
_entity.id
_entity.type
_entity.pdbx_description
1 polymer ?
#
loop_
_entity_poly.entity_id
_entity_poly.type
_entity_poly.pdbx_seq_one_letter_code
_entity_poly.pdbx_strand_id
1 'polypeptide(L)' 'MGYIIKINSESKQALAFLEFAKSLDFVKVTKEKTALVSPTLNPQQEKFKKKFVKALQEVKDIRAGKKKARNLDEVLNEL' A
#
# COMPACT_ATOMS: atom_id res chain seq x y z
N MET A 1 7.42 3.18 -33.24
CA MET A 1 7.51 1.77 -32.79
C MET A 1 8.14 1.78 -31.41
N GLY A 2 7.57 1.07 -30.43
CA GLY A 2 8.06 1.07 -29.05
C GLY A 2 8.71 -0.27 -28.69
N TYR A 3 9.77 -0.25 -27.89
CA TYR A 3 10.51 -1.44 -27.47
C TYR A 3 10.41 -1.60 -25.95
N ILE A 4 10.30 -2.84 -25.46
CA ILE A 4 10.22 -3.17 -24.03
C ILE A 4 11.44 -4.00 -23.66
N ILE A 5 12.20 -3.55 -22.66
CA ILE A 5 13.35 -4.28 -22.11
C ILE A 5 12.95 -4.85 -20.76
N LYS A 6 13.01 -6.18 -20.61
CA LYS A 6 12.77 -6.88 -19.34
C LYS A 6 14.10 -7.13 -18.65
N ILE A 7 14.26 -6.57 -17.46
CA ILE A 7 15.50 -6.68 -16.66
C ILE A 7 15.16 -7.42 -15.38
N ASN A 8 15.81 -8.55 -15.11
CA ASN A 8 15.75 -9.18 -13.79
C ASN A 8 16.65 -8.39 -12.82
N SER A 9 16.06 -7.75 -11.82
CA SER A 9 16.75 -6.88 -10.86
C SER A 9 17.52 -7.60 -9.75
N GLU A 10 17.55 -8.93 -9.73
CA GLU A 10 18.22 -9.72 -8.68
C GLU A 10 19.77 -9.67 -8.77
N SER A 11 20.31 -9.22 -9.90
CA SER A 11 21.74 -9.12 -10.16
C SER A 11 22.28 -7.71 -9.94
N LYS A 12 23.49 -7.58 -9.37
CA LYS A 12 24.19 -6.29 -9.21
C LYS A 12 24.44 -5.59 -10.55
N GLN A 13 24.70 -6.36 -11.60
CA GLN A 13 24.90 -5.86 -12.96
C GLN A 13 23.61 -5.22 -13.52
N ALA A 14 22.45 -5.80 -13.20
CA ALA A 14 21.15 -5.25 -13.60
C ALA A 14 20.86 -3.89 -12.94
N LEU A 15 21.28 -3.70 -11.68
CA LEU A 15 21.15 -2.42 -10.99
C LEU A 15 22.05 -1.35 -11.62
N ALA A 16 23.31 -1.66 -11.90
CA ALA A 16 24.23 -0.74 -12.56
C ALA A 16 23.72 -0.33 -13.95
N PHE A 17 23.15 -1.28 -14.70
CA PHE A 17 22.53 -0.99 -15.99
C PHE A 17 21.28 -0.09 -15.86
N LEU A 18 20.46 -0.27 -14.83
CA LEU A 18 19.32 0.61 -14.55
C LEU A 18 19.74 2.04 -14.22
N GLU A 19 20.85 2.22 -13.48
CA GLU A 19 21.41 3.53 -13.17
C GLU A 19 21.94 4.22 -14.43
N PHE A 20 22.67 3.49 -15.26
CA PHE A 20 23.11 3.97 -16.57
C PHE A 20 21.93 4.33 -17.47
N ALA A 21 20.92 3.47 -17.55
CA ALA A 21 19.74 3.74 -18.37
C ALA A 21 18.97 4.99 -17.91
N LYS A 22 19.01 5.33 -16.62
CA LYS A 22 18.40 6.56 -16.08
C LYS A 22 19.20 7.83 -16.39
N SER A 23 20.49 7.73 -16.69
CA SER A 23 21.29 8.90 -17.06
C SER A 23 21.06 9.34 -18.51
N LEU A 24 20.44 8.49 -19.32
CA LEU A 24 20.08 8.78 -20.71
C LEU A 24 18.78 9.58 -20.76
N ASP A 25 18.82 10.74 -21.40
CA ASP A 25 17.70 11.70 -21.52
C ASP A 25 16.53 11.19 -22.38
N PHE A 26 16.81 10.29 -23.32
CA PHE A 26 15.82 9.66 -24.19
C PHE A 26 15.18 8.40 -23.60
N VAL A 27 15.58 7.96 -22.40
CA VAL A 27 15.10 6.71 -21.79
C VAL A 27 14.19 6.99 -20.61
N LYS A 28 12.98 6.40 -20.64
CA LYS A 28 12.04 6.42 -19.51
C LYS A 28 12.04 5.08 -18.79
N VAL A 29 12.78 4.98 -17.69
CA VAL A 29 12.77 3.80 -16.82
C VAL A 29 11.53 3.80 -15.94
N THR A 30 10.61 2.87 -16.18
CA THR A 30 9.41 2.70 -15.36
C THR A 30 9.53 1.41 -14.56
N LYS A 31 9.42 1.48 -13.23
CA LYS A 31 9.39 0.28 -12.38
C LYS A 31 8.00 -0.33 -12.48
N GLU A 32 7.87 -1.43 -13.20
CA GLU A 32 6.68 -2.26 -13.12
C GLU A 32 6.66 -2.89 -11.73
N LYS A 33 5.69 -2.49 -10.89
CA LYS A 33 5.35 -3.30 -9.73
C LYS A 33 4.76 -4.57 -10.33
N THR A 34 5.53 -5.65 -10.39
CA THR A 34 4.94 -6.98 -10.33
C THR A 34 3.96 -6.89 -9.17
N ALA A 35 2.67 -7.08 -9.45
CA ALA A 35 1.69 -7.21 -8.40
C ALA A 35 2.27 -8.29 -7.49
N LEU A 36 2.77 -7.88 -6.32
CA LEU A 36 2.91 -8.78 -5.18
C LEU A 36 1.59 -9.52 -5.20
N VAL A 37 1.65 -10.83 -5.49
CA VAL A 37 0.53 -11.76 -5.36
C VAL A 37 -0.28 -11.22 -4.21
N SER A 38 -1.46 -10.66 -4.51
CA SER A 38 -2.25 -9.88 -3.56
C SER A 38 -2.18 -10.65 -2.25
N PRO A 39 -1.53 -10.12 -1.20
CA PRO A 39 -1.25 -10.92 -0.02
C PRO A 39 -2.61 -11.42 0.40
N THR A 40 -2.82 -12.73 0.32
CA THR A 40 -4.07 -13.37 0.73
C THR A 40 -4.26 -12.84 2.14
N LEU A 41 -5.22 -11.91 2.31
CA LEU A 41 -5.34 -11.16 3.55
C LEU A 41 -5.55 -12.21 4.61
N ASN A 42 -4.56 -12.35 5.50
CA ASN A 42 -4.67 -13.34 6.55
C ASN A 42 -5.96 -13.01 7.32
N PRO A 43 -6.75 -13.98 7.79
CA PRO A 43 -8.05 -13.71 8.42
C PRO A 43 -7.98 -12.65 9.53
N GLN A 44 -6.83 -12.52 10.18
CA GLN A 44 -6.51 -11.50 11.16
C GLN A 44 -6.41 -10.08 10.58
N GLN A 45 -5.83 -9.91 9.38
CA GLN A 45 -5.73 -8.63 8.70
C GLN A 45 -7.08 -8.13 8.18
N GLU A 46 -7.96 -9.03 7.72
CA GLU A 46 -9.33 -8.65 7.37
C GLU A 46 -10.14 -8.21 8.59
N LYS A 47 -10.01 -8.94 9.71
CA LYS A 47 -10.63 -8.55 10.98
C LYS A 47 -10.13 -7.18 11.43
N PHE A 48 -8.82 -6.96 11.41
CA PHE A 48 -8.22 -5.68 11.76
C PHE A 48 -8.72 -4.55 10.86
N LYS A 49 -8.76 -4.74 9.53
CA LYS A 49 -9.31 -3.75 8.60
C LYS A 49 -10.76 -3.41 8.91
N LYS A 50 -11.61 -4.42 9.16
CA LYS A 50 -13.03 -4.21 9.51
C LYS A 50 -13.17 -3.40 10.80
N LYS A 51 -12.39 -3.73 11.83
CA LYS A 51 -12.42 -3.00 13.10
C LYS A 51 -11.89 -1.56 12.96
N PHE A 52 -10.82 -1.38 12.21
CA PHE A 52 -10.24 -0.06 11.92
C PHE A 52 -11.21 0.85 11.14
N VAL A 53 -11.89 0.32 10.13
CA VAL A 53 -12.90 1.08 9.37
C VAL A 53 -14.09 1.48 10.25
N LYS A 54 -14.54 0.60 11.16
CA LYS A 54 -15.58 0.94 12.14
C LYS A 54 -15.14 2.09 13.05
N ALA A 55 -13.94 2.02 13.62
CA ALA A 55 -13.39 3.08 14.46
C ALA A 55 -13.32 4.43 13.72
N LEU A 56 -12.90 4.43 12.45
CA LEU A 56 -12.88 5.66 11.63
C LEU A 56 -14.29 6.21 11.37
N GLN A 57 -15.27 5.35 11.14
CA GLN A 57 -16.66 5.78 10.95
C GLN A 57 -17.23 6.39 12.23
N GLU A 58 -16.93 5.79 13.39
CA GLU A 58 -17.36 6.32 14.69
C GLU A 58 -16.74 7.69 14.97
N VAL A 59 -15.46 7.89 14.69
CA VAL A 59 -14.80 9.21 14.81
C VAL A 59 -15.46 10.24 13.88
N LYS A 60 -15.81 9.85 12.66
CA LYS A 60 -16.54 10.73 11.72
C LYS A 60 -17.94 11.07 12.22
N ASP A 61 -18.66 10.12 12.79
CA ASP A 61 -20.02 10.32 13.33
C ASP A 61 -20.02 11.20 14.58
N ILE A 62 -18.99 11.07 15.44
CA ILE A 62 -18.74 11.95 16.59
C ILE A 62 -18.43 13.37 16.11
N ARG A 63 -17.53 13.51 15.13
CA ARG A 63 -17.17 14.82 14.55
C ARG A 63 -18.35 15.49 13.85
N ALA A 64 -19.23 14.70 13.22
CA ALA A 64 -20.44 15.18 12.58
C ALA A 64 -21.58 15.49 13.59
N GLY A 65 -21.34 15.34 14.90
CA GLY A 65 -22.31 15.64 15.95
C GLY A 65 -23.51 14.67 16.01
N LYS A 66 -23.45 13.54 15.28
CA LYS A 66 -24.54 12.57 15.18
C LYS A 66 -24.56 11.56 16.34
N LYS A 67 -23.43 11.39 17.05
CA LYS A 67 -23.29 10.51 18.22
C LYS A 67 -22.41 11.16 19.28
N LYS A 68 -22.69 10.88 20.56
CA LYS A 68 -21.79 11.25 21.67
C LYS A 68 -20.52 10.40 21.58
N ALA A 69 -19.37 11.00 21.88
CA ALA A 69 -18.11 10.29 21.98
C ALA A 69 -18.26 9.13 22.97
N ARG A 70 -18.03 7.89 22.53
CA ARG A 70 -17.83 6.74 23.42
C ARG A 70 -16.41 6.79 23.97
N ASN A 71 -16.19 6.21 25.15
CA ASN A 71 -14.85 6.12 25.73
C ASN A 71 -13.94 5.33 24.78
N LEU A 72 -12.76 5.88 24.50
CA LEU A 72 -11.73 5.23 23.70
C LEU A 72 -11.37 3.84 24.23
N ASP A 73 -11.49 3.63 25.55
CA ASP A 73 -11.23 2.34 26.21
C ASP A 73 -12.24 1.24 25.84
N GLU A 74 -13.50 1.57 25.59
CA GLU A 74 -14.49 0.59 25.07
C GLU A 74 -14.17 0.21 23.63
N VAL A 75 -13.81 1.20 22.80
CA VAL A 75 -13.46 0.99 21.39
C VAL A 75 -12.18 0.16 21.26
N LEU A 76 -11.20 0.39 22.13
CA LEU A 76 -9.94 -0.37 22.18
C LEU A 76 -10.14 -1.78 22.73
N ASN A 77 -11.01 -1.99 23.72
CA ASN A 77 -11.32 -3.33 24.22
C ASN A 77 -12.09 -4.20 23.21
N GLU A 78 -12.80 -3.58 22.26
CA GLU A 78 -13.46 -4.29 21.16
C GLU A 78 -12.52 -4.55 19.95
N LEU A 79 -11.33 -3.94 19.91
CA LEU A 79 -10.35 -3.99 18.79
C LEU A 79 -9.38 -5.18 18.88
#